data_AF-A0A1H1DGU0-F1
#
_entry.id   AF-A0A1H1DGU0-F1
#
_cell.length_a   1.000
_cell.length_b   1.000
_cell.length_c   1.000
_cell.angle_alpha   90.00
_cell.angle_beta   90.00
_cell.angle_gamma   90.00
#
_symmetry.space_group_name_H-M   'P 1'
#
loop_
_entity.id
_entity.type
_entity.pdbx_description
1 polymer ?
#
loop_
_entity_poly.entity_id
_entity_poly.type
_entity_poly.pdbx_seq_one_letter_code
_entity_poly.pdbx_strand_id
1 'polypeptide(L)' 'MVEAYVLVQTEVGRAADVAAQVVQLPGVVLAESVMGPYDVVVRVRAAGVDELGPLVMGTLSRVPGITRTVTCTVVHE' A
#
# COMPACT_ATOMS: atom_id res chain seq x y z
N MET A 1 2.25 17.10 5.87
CA MET A 1 1.60 15.78 5.93
C MET A 1 1.22 15.40 4.52
N VAL A 2 1.67 14.23 4.06
CA VAL A 2 1.44 13.76 2.69
C VAL A 2 0.70 12.44 2.72
N GLU A 3 -0.10 12.19 1.69
CA GLU A 3 -0.88 10.97 1.55
C GLU A 3 -0.61 10.34 0.20
N ALA A 4 -0.74 9.02 0.13
CA ALA A 4 -0.69 8.30 -1.13
C ALA A 4 -1.62 7.09 -1.10
N TYR A 5 -2.06 6.71 -2.29
CA TYR A 5 -2.67 5.41 -2.52
C TYR A 5 -1.62 4.48 -3.11
N VAL A 6 -1.54 3.26 -2.60
CA VAL A 6 -0.71 2.19 -3.16
C VAL A 6 -1.62 1.10 -3.67
N LEU A 7 -1.54 0.87 -4.98
CA LEU A 7 -2.28 -0.19 -5.66
C LEU A 7 -1.38 -1.43 -5.70
N VAL A 8 -1.87 -2.54 -5.17
CA VAL A 8 -1.07 -3.73 -4.91
C VAL A 8 -1.65 -4.90 -5.71
N GLN A 9 -0.78 -5.57 -6.46
CA GLN A 9 -1.07 -6.89 -7.03
C GLN A 9 -0.39 -7.95 -6.16
N THR A 10 -1.11 -9.06 -5.99
CA THR A 10 -0.72 -10.17 -5.15
C THR A 10 -0.65 -11.46 -5.96
N GLU A 11 -0.12 -12.51 -5.34
CA GLU A 11 -0.28 -13.86 -5.84
C GLU A 11 -1.76 -14.29 -5.75
N VAL A 12 -2.18 -15.21 -6.63
CA VAL A 12 -3.56 -15.69 -6.68
C VAL A 12 -3.99 -16.23 -5.31
N GLY A 13 -5.10 -15.69 -4.79
CA GLY A 13 -5.67 -16.10 -3.50
C GLY A 13 -5.02 -15.48 -2.27
N ARG A 14 -4.05 -14.54 -2.42
CA ARG A 14 -3.33 -13.93 -1.28
C ARG A 14 -3.83 -12.54 -0.89
N ALA A 15 -4.78 -11.97 -1.64
CA ALA A 15 -5.30 -10.62 -1.45
C ALA A 15 -5.73 -10.32 0.00
N ALA A 16 -6.54 -11.19 0.60
CA ALA A 16 -7.04 -11.00 1.97
C ALA A 16 -5.91 -11.07 3.01
N ASP A 17 -5.01 -12.05 2.89
CA ASP A 17 -3.85 -12.19 3.78
C ASP A 17 -2.89 -11.01 3.68
N VAL A 18 -2.68 -10.50 2.46
CA VAL A 18 -1.85 -9.32 2.22
C VAL A 18 -2.50 -8.09 2.84
N ALA A 19 -3.79 -7.84 2.61
CA ALA A 19 -4.49 -6.70 3.20
C ALA A 19 -4.43 -6.73 4.74
N ALA A 20 -4.65 -7.91 5.35
CA ALA A 20 -4.57 -8.10 6.79
C ALA A 20 -3.17 -7.87 7.38
N GLN A 21 -2.11 -8.21 6.64
CA GLN A 21 -0.73 -7.89 7.05
C GLN A 21 -0.41 -6.41 6.86
N VAL A 22 -0.81 -5.84 5.73
CA VAL A 22 -0.49 -4.46 5.35
C VAL A 22 -1.15 -3.45 6.29
N VAL A 23 -2.38 -3.69 6.72
CA VAL A 23 -3.08 -2.76 7.65
C VAL A 23 -2.37 -2.61 9.00
N GLN A 24 -1.53 -3.57 9.38
CA GLN A 24 -0.75 -3.52 10.62
C GLN A 24 0.54 -2.70 10.48
N LEU A 25 0.90 -2.26 9.27
CA LEU A 25 2.13 -1.53 9.03
C LEU A 25 2.01 -0.06 9.49
N PRO A 26 3.06 0.50 10.13
CA PRO A 26 3.06 1.91 10.52
C PRO A 26 2.80 2.83 9.33
N GLY A 27 1.93 3.83 9.53
CA GLY A 27 1.56 4.83 8.52
C GLY A 27 0.57 4.34 7.46
N VAL A 28 0.12 3.08 7.51
CA VAL A 28 -1.06 2.62 6.77
C VAL A 28 -2.32 3.07 7.51
N VAL A 29 -3.18 3.77 6.79
CA VAL A 29 -4.48 4.27 7.27
C VAL A 29 -5.60 3.29 6.90
N LEU A 30 -5.45 2.61 5.76
CA LEU A 30 -6.44 1.68 5.21
C LEU A 30 -5.71 0.66 4.33
N ALA A 31 -6.14 -0.59 4.37
CA ALA A 31 -5.78 -1.60 3.37
C ALA A 31 -6.98 -2.52 3.14
N GLU A 32 -7.51 -2.52 1.93
CA GLU A 32 -8.70 -3.29 1.59
C GLU A 32 -8.45 -4.11 0.34
N SER A 33 -8.88 -5.38 0.36
CA SER A 33 -8.94 -6.18 -0.86
C SER A 33 -10.08 -5.69 -1.74
N VAL A 34 -9.83 -5.45 -3.02
CA VAL A 34 -10.80 -4.91 -3.96
C VAL A 34 -11.00 -5.83 -5.16
N MET A 35 -12.13 -5.68 -5.85
CA MET A 35 -12.37 -6.31 -7.15
C MET A 35 -11.94 -5.34 -8.25
N GLY A 36 -10.85 -5.64 -8.95
CA GLY A 36 -10.31 -4.76 -9.99
C GLY A 36 -9.02 -5.31 -10.62
N PRO A 37 -8.27 -4.48 -11.37
CA PRO A 37 -6.97 -4.87 -11.93
C PRO A 37 -5.86 -5.03 -10.86
N TYR A 38 -6.16 -4.60 -9.64
CA TYR A 38 -5.34 -4.76 -8.45
C TYR A 38 -6.15 -5.50 -7.39
N ASP A 39 -5.44 -6.21 -6.52
CA ASP A 39 -6.06 -7.06 -5.51
C ASP A 39 -6.28 -6.33 -4.20
N VAL A 40 -5.44 -5.33 -3.89
CA VAL A 40 -5.50 -4.55 -2.65
C VAL A 40 -5.24 -3.06 -2.94
N VAL A 41 -6.03 -2.19 -2.32
CA VAL A 41 -5.78 -0.74 -2.29
C VAL A 41 -5.40 -0.34 -0.87
N VAL A 42 -4.28 0.37 -0.76
CA VAL A 42 -3.71 0.82 0.51
C VAL A 42 -3.71 2.34 0.51
N ARG A 43 -4.15 2.96 1.61
CA ARG A 43 -3.95 4.39 1.87
C ARG A 43 -2.88 4.55 2.92
N VAL A 44 -1.86 5.35 2.62
CA VAL A 44 -0.76 5.65 3.52
C VAL A 44 -0.70 7.15 3.81
N ARG A 45 -0.21 7.49 5.00
CA ARG A 45 -0.01 8.88 5.45
C ARG A 45 1.33 9.00 6.17
N ALA A 46 2.09 10.03 5.84
CA ALA A 46 3.38 10.34 6.42
C ALA A 46 3.53 11.84 6.72
N ALA A 47 4.51 12.23 7.52
CA ALA A 47 4.70 13.65 7.85
C ALA A 47 5.19 14.46 6.63
N GLY A 48 6.02 13.85 5.79
CA GLY A 48 6.57 14.43 4.55
C GLY A 48 6.88 13.40 3.46
N VAL A 49 7.22 13.88 2.26
CA VAL A 49 7.50 13.04 1.08
C VAL A 49 8.68 12.09 1.33
N ASP A 50 9.70 12.56 2.05
CA ASP A 50 10.91 11.78 2.34
C ASP A 50 10.64 10.55 3.22
N GLU A 51 9.59 10.58 4.03
CA GLU A 51 9.15 9.46 4.87
C GLU A 51 8.26 8.47 4.10
N LEU A 52 7.59 8.93 3.04
CA LEU A 52 6.68 8.11 2.23
C LEU A 52 7.45 7.06 1.41
N GLY A 53 8.59 7.45 0.83
CA GLY A 53 9.41 6.58 -0.02
C GLY A 53 9.87 5.29 0.68
N PRO A 54 10.55 5.37 1.84
CA PRO A 54 10.97 4.20 2.61
C PRO A 54 9.79 3.34 3.11
N LEU A 55 8.68 3.96 3.48
CA LEU A 55 7.48 3.27 3.92
C LEU A 55 6.90 2.41 2.79
N VAL A 56 6.77 2.97 1.59
CA VAL A 56 6.18 2.27 0.45
C VAL A 56 7.16 1.32 -0.23
N MET A 57 8.34 1.80 -0.64
CA MET A 57 9.32 0.98 -1.37
C MET A 57 9.98 -0.08 -0.48
N GLY A 58 10.16 0.23 0.81
CA GLY A 58 10.75 -0.69 1.76
C GLY A 58 9.73 -1.66 2.34
N THR A 59 8.65 -1.15 2.93
CA THR A 59 7.81 -1.96 3.82
C THR A 59 6.76 -2.76 3.07
N LEU A 60 6.05 -2.14 2.12
CA LEU A 60 5.01 -2.82 1.35
C LEU A 60 5.61 -3.86 0.41
N SER A 61 6.62 -3.51 -0.37
CA SER A 61 7.24 -4.46 -1.31
C SER A 61 7.88 -5.70 -0.66
N ARG A 62 8.07 -5.71 0.66
CA ARG A 62 8.60 -6.86 1.41
C ARG A 62 7.52 -7.79 1.98
N VAL A 63 6.25 -7.43 1.89
CA VAL A 63 5.16 -8.28 2.37
C VAL A 63 5.05 -9.52 1.47
N PRO A 64 5.16 -10.75 2.02
CA PRO A 64 5.07 -11.97 1.25
C PRO A 64 3.73 -12.07 0.51
N GLY A 65 3.80 -12.41 -0.77
CA GLY A 65 2.62 -12.51 -1.64
C GLY A 65 2.30 -11.24 -2.41
N ILE A 66 3.02 -10.12 -2.20
CA ILE A 66 2.97 -8.96 -3.11
C ILE A 66 3.87 -9.20 -4.32
N THR A 67 3.30 -9.04 -5.52
CA THR A 67 4.00 -9.21 -6.80
C THR A 67 4.32 -7.87 -7.46
N ARG A 68 3.48 -6.85 -7.23
CA ARG A 68 3.66 -5.52 -7.80
C ARG A 68 2.98 -4.45 -6.96
N THR A 69 3.57 -3.25 -6.96
CA THR A 69 2.99 -2.06 -6.32
C THR A 69 3.05 -0.87 -7.26
N VAL A 70 2.02 -0.03 -7.26
CA VAL A 70 2.01 1.29 -7.92
C VAL A 70 1.67 2.35 -6.88
N THR A 71 2.50 3.38 -6.76
CA THR A 71 2.33 4.45 -5.77
C THR A 71 1.76 5.70 -6.43
N CYS A 72 0.65 6.18 -5.90
CA CYS A 72 -0.09 7.34 -6.37
C CYS A 72 -0.13 8.38 -5.25
N THR A 73 0.83 9.30 -5.23
CA THR A 73 0.87 10.39 -4.26
C THR A 73 -0.29 11.35 -4.48
N VAL A 74 -1.00 11.70 -3.41
CA VAL A 74 -2.09 12.68 -3.46
C VAL A 74 -1.49 14.07 -3.62
N VAL A 75 -1.93 14.79 -4.64
CA VAL A 75 -1.61 16.21 -4.87
C VAL A 75 -2.75 17.07 -4.31
N HIS A 76 -2.39 18.08 -3.54
CA HIS A 76 -3.32 19.10 -3.05
C HIS A 76 -3.06 20.36 -3.88
N GLU A 77 -4.04 20.74 -4.70
CA GLU A 77 -4.03 21.96 -5.51
C GLU A 77 -4.72 23.11 -4.77
#